data_AF-A0A162TAT1-F1
#
_entry.id   AF-A0A162TAT1-F1
#
_cell.length_a   1.000
_cell.length_b   1.000
_cell.length_c   1.000
_cell.angle_alpha   90.00
_cell.angle_beta   90.00
_cell.angle_gamma   90.00
#
_symmetry.space_group_name_H-M   'P 1'
#
loop_
_entity.id
_entity.type
_entity.pdbx_description
1 polymer ?
#
loop_
_entity_poly.entity_id
_entity_poly.type
_entity_poly.pdbx_seq_one_letter_code
_entity_poly.pdbx_strand_id
1 'polypeptide(L)'
;MSKSEEKPTDAQIERVESVHSRDSPAVNDDLSFKEFSDKEEHKKKNIFIRFKDSIYSKPEKRQNAWHLLTNLTNTQRITFAAAFFGWTLDAFDFFSVSLSATRIGKDFGVQPSDVTSAITTTLMLRPIGALIFGALADKYGRRWPLMIDIVLFSVINMASGFAPNLQTFIGLRAVFGIAMGGEWGLGASLALEALPVEARGLFSGIYQEGYACGFLLATLVNYAVVETGSSWRILFWVGAGFAILAVIIRIWVPESETFEEQK
;
A
#
# COMPACT_ATOMS: atom_id res chain seq x y z
N MET A 1 -19.77 -91.47 18.81
CA MET A 1 -18.31 -91.22 18.94
C MET A 1 -18.15 -89.77 19.36
N SER A 2 -18.28 -89.43 20.65
CA SER A 2 -17.31 -89.63 21.74
C SER A 2 -15.89 -89.17 21.37
N LYS A 3 -15.52 -87.99 21.90
CA LYS A 3 -14.18 -87.54 22.32
C LYS A 3 -14.44 -86.31 23.21
N SER A 4 -14.67 -86.52 24.51
CA SER A 4 -13.66 -86.43 25.59
C SER A 4 -13.07 -85.03 25.73
N GLU A 5 -13.68 -84.23 26.62
CA GLU A 5 -13.09 -83.00 27.18
C GLU A 5 -11.77 -83.35 27.88
N GLU A 6 -10.67 -82.90 27.31
CA GLU A 6 -9.37 -82.95 27.95
C GLU A 6 -9.22 -81.68 28.79
N LYS A 7 -9.33 -81.82 30.12
CA LYS A 7 -9.09 -80.74 31.07
C LYS A 7 -7.63 -80.27 30.95
N PRO A 8 -7.37 -78.95 30.85
CA PRO A 8 -6.01 -78.44 30.85
C PRO A 8 -5.31 -78.79 32.16
N THR A 9 -4.09 -79.31 32.03
CA THR A 9 -3.22 -79.78 33.11
C THR A 9 -2.77 -78.62 34.00
N ASP A 10 -2.54 -78.84 35.30
CA ASP A 10 -2.15 -77.79 36.27
C ASP A 10 -0.95 -76.93 35.82
N ALA A 11 -0.06 -77.48 34.99
CA ALA A 11 1.05 -76.75 34.36
C ALA A 11 0.63 -75.67 33.36
N GLN A 12 -0.58 -75.74 32.79
CA GLN A 12 -1.14 -74.71 31.89
C GLN A 12 -1.80 -73.57 32.67
N ILE A 13 -2.33 -73.82 33.87
CA ILE A 13 -2.88 -72.79 34.76
C ILE A 13 -1.73 -71.95 35.35
N GLU A 14 -0.66 -72.59 35.79
CA GLU A 14 0.54 -71.91 36.33
C GLU A 14 1.22 -71.01 35.28
N ARG A 15 1.16 -71.40 34.00
CA ARG A 15 1.72 -70.60 32.90
C ARG A 15 0.93 -69.31 32.64
N VAL A 16 -0.38 -69.31 32.85
CA VAL A 16 -1.22 -68.11 32.69
C VAL A 16 -1.05 -67.16 33.87
N GLU A 17 -0.91 -67.68 35.10
CA GLU A 17 -0.59 -66.84 36.28
C GLU A 17 0.84 -66.27 36.23
N SER A 18 1.80 -66.97 35.61
CA SER A 18 3.18 -66.47 35.44
C SER A 18 3.32 -65.32 34.42
N VAL A 19 2.34 -65.15 33.52
CA VAL A 19 2.33 -64.05 32.54
C VAL A 19 1.64 -62.81 33.11
N HIS A 20 0.75 -62.97 34.10
CA HIS A 20 0.11 -61.85 34.80
C HIS A 20 0.87 -61.37 36.06
N SER A 21 1.92 -62.08 36.47
CA SER A 21 2.79 -61.72 37.61
C SER A 21 4.17 -61.18 37.20
N ARG A 22 4.36 -60.85 35.92
CA ARG A 22 5.45 -59.93 35.54
C ARG A 22 4.93 -58.53 35.70
N ASP A 23 5.42 -57.85 36.72
CA ASP A 23 5.38 -56.42 36.90
C ASP A 23 5.53 -55.72 35.54
N SER A 24 4.40 -55.37 34.92
CA SER A 24 4.41 -54.23 34.02
C SER A 24 4.82 -53.09 34.93
N PRO A 25 5.96 -52.42 34.71
CA PRO A 25 6.25 -51.22 35.45
C PRO A 25 5.02 -50.36 35.24
N ALA A 26 4.33 -50.00 36.33
CA ALA A 26 3.26 -49.05 36.29
C ALA A 26 3.86 -47.79 35.66
N VAL A 27 3.70 -47.66 34.34
CA VAL A 27 3.93 -46.40 33.65
C VAL A 27 2.88 -45.53 34.30
N ASN A 28 3.33 -44.70 35.24
CA ASN A 28 2.49 -43.76 35.94
C ASN A 28 1.91 -42.84 34.87
N ASP A 29 0.77 -43.22 34.29
CA ASP A 29 0.03 -42.43 33.33
C ASP A 29 -0.29 -41.06 33.93
N ASP A 30 -0.45 -41.01 35.26
CA ASP A 30 -0.56 -39.77 36.04
C ASP A 30 0.70 -38.88 36.01
N LEU A 31 1.92 -39.45 35.95
CA LEU A 31 3.15 -38.68 35.79
C LEU A 31 3.33 -38.21 34.35
N SER A 32 2.99 -39.05 33.36
CA SER A 32 3.01 -38.71 31.93
C SER A 32 1.99 -37.60 31.60
N PHE A 33 0.77 -37.69 32.14
CA PHE A 33 -0.27 -36.68 31.97
C PHE A 33 0.06 -35.37 32.70
N LYS A 34 0.65 -35.44 33.90
CA LYS A 34 1.18 -34.26 34.60
C LYS A 34 2.30 -33.58 33.82
N GLU A 35 3.27 -34.34 33.30
CA GLU A 35 4.34 -33.78 32.46
C GLU A 35 3.82 -33.15 31.17
N PHE A 36 2.79 -33.75 30.55
CA PHE A 36 2.14 -33.19 29.36
C PHE A 36 1.37 -31.91 29.70
N SER A 37 0.61 -31.91 30.81
CA SER A 37 -0.12 -30.74 31.31
C SER A 37 0.82 -29.59 31.65
N ASP A 38 1.93 -29.86 32.34
CA ASP A 38 2.95 -28.86 32.67
C ASP A 38 3.62 -28.29 31.41
N LYS A 39 3.92 -29.14 30.41
CA LYS A 39 4.47 -28.68 29.12
C LYS A 39 3.50 -27.76 28.37
N GLU A 40 2.21 -28.09 28.34
CA GLU A 40 1.19 -27.24 27.71
C GLU A 40 0.97 -25.94 28.49
N GLU A 41 1.02 -25.97 29.83
CA GLU A 41 0.94 -24.75 30.64
C GLU A 41 2.17 -23.85 30.44
N HIS A 42 3.37 -24.43 30.39
CA HIS A 42 4.60 -23.69 30.05
C HIS A 42 4.56 -23.11 28.64
N LYS A 43 4.04 -23.86 27.67
CA LYS A 43 3.87 -23.40 26.29
C LYS A 43 2.87 -22.25 26.21
N LYS A 44 1.74 -22.34 26.91
CA LYS A 44 0.76 -21.24 27.03
C LYS A 44 1.36 -20.02 27.69
N LYS A 45 2.14 -20.17 28.78
CA LYS A 45 2.87 -19.08 29.43
C LYS A 45 3.88 -18.44 28.48
N ASN A 46 4.65 -19.23 27.72
CA ASN A 46 5.61 -18.70 26.75
C ASN A 46 4.92 -17.97 25.60
N ILE A 47 3.81 -18.48 25.07
CA ILE A 47 3.01 -17.79 24.05
C ILE A 47 2.45 -16.49 24.61
N PHE A 48 1.93 -16.51 25.84
CA PHE A 48 1.40 -15.33 26.50
C PHE A 48 2.48 -14.29 26.81
N ILE A 49 3.68 -14.71 27.23
CA ILE A 49 4.81 -13.80 27.45
C ILE A 49 5.25 -13.19 26.12
N ARG A 50 5.39 -13.99 25.06
CA ARG A 50 5.78 -13.49 23.73
C ARG A 50 4.73 -12.55 23.14
N PHE A 51 3.45 -12.84 23.35
CA PHE A 51 2.34 -11.98 22.99
C PHE A 51 2.35 -10.69 23.83
N LYS A 52 2.54 -10.80 25.14
CA LYS A 52 2.65 -9.65 26.04
C LYS A 52 3.82 -8.77 25.65
N ASP A 53 4.99 -9.33 25.35
CA ASP A 53 6.17 -8.55 24.92
C ASP A 53 5.97 -7.92 23.53
N SER A 54 5.20 -8.56 22.64
CA SER A 54 4.78 -7.97 21.37
C SER A 54 3.82 -6.78 21.55
N ILE A 55 2.95 -6.82 22.55
CA ILE A 55 1.98 -5.74 22.85
C ILE A 55 2.61 -4.64 23.71
N TYR A 56 3.51 -5.01 24.62
CA TYR A 56 4.26 -4.13 25.53
C TYR A 56 5.68 -3.87 25.02
N SER A 57 5.83 -3.65 23.71
CA SER A 57 7.06 -3.02 23.22
C SER A 57 7.19 -1.64 23.92
N LYS A 58 8.37 -1.35 24.48
CA LYS A 58 8.64 -0.09 25.18
C LYS A 58 8.16 1.07 24.31
N PRO A 59 7.42 2.06 24.84
CA PRO A 59 7.10 3.24 24.06
C PRO A 59 8.42 3.84 23.59
N GLU A 60 8.62 3.80 22.28
CA GLU A 60 9.76 4.40 21.62
C GLU A 60 9.91 5.83 22.13
N LYS A 61 11.11 6.20 22.57
CA LYS A 61 11.35 7.54 23.16
C LYS A 61 10.73 8.56 22.21
N ARG A 62 9.75 9.35 22.69
CA ARG A 62 9.13 10.42 21.90
C ARG A 62 10.23 11.37 21.45
N GLN A 63 10.77 11.15 20.27
CA GLN A 63 11.70 12.08 19.66
C GLN A 63 10.88 13.31 19.26
N ASN A 64 11.48 14.50 19.43
CA ASN A 64 10.81 15.73 19.04
C ASN A 64 10.56 15.70 17.53
N ALA A 65 9.34 16.04 17.09
CA ALA A 65 8.98 16.08 15.67
C ALA A 65 10.00 16.88 14.83
N TRP A 66 10.51 17.97 15.39
CA TRP A 66 11.57 18.79 14.79
C TRP A 66 12.88 18.03 14.55
N HIS A 67 13.28 17.17 15.48
CA HIS A 67 14.52 16.39 15.37
C HIS A 67 14.39 15.30 14.29
N LEU A 68 13.19 14.74 14.13
CA LEU A 68 12.85 13.79 13.07
C LEU A 68 12.86 14.45 11.68
N LEU A 69 12.39 15.70 11.58
CA LEU A 69 12.42 16.48 10.34
C LEU A 69 13.85 16.85 9.93
N THR A 70 14.72 17.20 10.88
CA THR A 70 16.08 17.68 10.60
C THR A 70 17.11 16.57 10.37
N ASN A 71 16.88 15.36 10.87
CA ASN A 71 17.88 14.27 10.80
C ASN A 71 17.80 13.39 9.55
N LEU A 72 17.00 13.75 8.56
CA LEU A 72 16.94 13.01 7.30
C LEU A 72 18.18 13.24 6.43
N THR A 73 18.65 12.19 5.78
CA THR A 73 19.70 12.28 4.75
C THR A 73 19.16 13.01 3.52
N ASN A 74 20.06 13.57 2.71
CA ASN A 74 19.66 14.28 1.49
C ASN A 74 18.89 13.39 0.52
N THR A 75 19.28 12.11 0.39
CA THR A 75 18.56 11.12 -0.42
C THR A 75 17.13 10.91 0.07
N GLN A 76 16.94 10.71 1.38
CA GLN A 76 15.60 10.54 1.97
C GLN A 76 14.70 11.75 1.72
N ARG A 77 15.24 12.96 1.88
CA ARG A 77 14.51 14.20 1.62
C ARG A 77 14.12 14.35 0.16
N ILE A 78 15.03 14.05 -0.76
CA ILE A 78 14.79 14.14 -2.20
C ILE A 78 13.73 13.12 -2.63
N THR A 79 13.85 11.86 -2.18
CA THR A 79 12.85 10.81 -2.48
C THR A 79 11.48 11.17 -1.93
N PHE A 80 11.40 11.60 -0.66
CA PHE A 80 10.14 12.03 -0.07
C PHE A 80 9.55 13.24 -0.80
N ALA A 81 10.35 14.27 -1.07
CA ALA A 81 9.90 15.47 -1.77
C ALA A 81 9.41 15.16 -3.19
N ALA A 82 10.09 14.26 -3.91
CA ALA A 82 9.69 13.85 -5.25
C ALA A 82 8.36 13.07 -5.25
N ALA A 83 8.17 12.18 -4.26
CA ALA A 83 6.92 11.45 -4.07
C ALA A 83 5.77 12.39 -3.66
N PHE A 84 6.01 13.26 -2.68
CA PHE A 84 5.08 14.29 -2.22
C PHE A 84 4.65 15.21 -3.37
N PHE A 85 5.61 15.67 -4.18
CA PHE A 85 5.34 16.52 -5.33
C PHE A 85 4.48 15.80 -6.36
N GLY A 86 4.79 14.53 -6.69
CA GLY A 86 3.95 13.73 -7.59
C GLY A 86 2.50 13.63 -7.11
N TRP A 87 2.31 13.36 -5.81
CA TRP A 87 0.97 13.33 -5.21
C TRP A 87 0.24 14.69 -5.25
N THR A 88 0.96 15.79 -5.02
CA THR A 88 0.41 17.14 -5.17
C THR A 88 -0.03 17.44 -6.59
N LEU A 89 0.73 17.01 -7.59
CA LEU A 89 0.40 17.24 -8.99
C LEU A 89 -0.77 16.38 -9.48
N ASP A 90 -0.84 15.15 -9.00
CA ASP A 90 -1.98 14.27 -9.26
C ASP A 90 -3.28 14.89 -8.72
N ALA A 91 -3.25 15.37 -7.48
CA ALA A 91 -4.36 16.11 -6.89
C ALA A 91 -4.70 17.39 -7.69
N PHE A 92 -3.68 18.15 -8.12
CA PHE A 92 -3.88 19.34 -8.96
C PHE A 92 -4.67 19.03 -10.24
N ASP A 93 -4.30 17.97 -10.97
CA ASP A 93 -4.99 17.61 -12.23
C ASP A 93 -6.42 17.14 -11.96
N PHE A 94 -6.58 16.28 -10.96
CA PHE A 94 -7.88 15.76 -10.56
C PHE A 94 -8.88 16.89 -10.23
N PHE A 95 -8.45 17.86 -9.42
CA PHE A 95 -9.28 19.00 -9.06
C PHE A 95 -9.46 20.02 -10.18
N SER A 96 -8.50 20.12 -11.11
CA SER A 96 -8.62 21.00 -12.27
C SER A 96 -9.86 20.71 -13.10
N VAL A 97 -10.26 19.44 -13.23
CA VAL A 97 -11.52 19.05 -13.92
C VAL A 97 -12.74 19.57 -13.16
N SER A 98 -12.80 19.35 -11.84
CA SER A 98 -13.93 19.79 -11.01
C SER A 98 -14.08 21.32 -11.02
N LEU A 99 -12.98 22.05 -10.86
CA LEU A 99 -12.95 23.52 -10.84
C LEU A 99 -13.26 24.16 -12.20
N SER A 100 -13.11 23.42 -13.30
CA SER A 100 -13.38 23.92 -14.65
C SER A 100 -14.60 23.29 -15.32
N ALA A 101 -15.35 22.42 -14.63
CA ALA A 101 -16.47 21.67 -15.19
C ALA A 101 -17.50 22.55 -15.90
N THR A 102 -17.86 23.70 -15.33
CA THR A 102 -18.81 24.64 -15.94
C THR A 102 -18.26 25.27 -17.23
N ARG A 103 -16.95 25.54 -17.30
CA ARG A 103 -16.31 26.13 -18.49
C ARG A 103 -16.14 25.09 -19.60
N ILE A 104 -15.73 23.88 -19.23
CA ILE A 104 -15.67 22.74 -20.14
C ILE A 104 -17.05 22.47 -20.73
N GLY A 105 -18.10 22.50 -19.90
CA GLY A 105 -19.49 22.35 -20.35
C GLY A 105 -19.89 23.39 -21.38
N LYS A 106 -19.57 24.67 -21.13
CA LYS A 106 -19.82 25.76 -22.09
C LYS A 106 -19.05 25.60 -23.40
N ASP A 107 -17.77 25.21 -23.34
CA ASP A 107 -16.90 25.04 -24.52
C ASP A 107 -17.36 23.89 -25.42
N PHE A 108 -17.81 22.78 -24.82
CA PHE A 108 -18.32 21.63 -25.55
C PHE A 108 -19.83 21.67 -25.82
N GLY A 109 -20.55 22.68 -25.33
CA GLY A 109 -22.01 22.81 -25.50
C GLY A 109 -22.82 21.74 -24.74
N VAL A 110 -22.29 21.24 -23.63
CA VAL A 110 -22.86 20.14 -22.82
C VAL A 110 -23.18 20.60 -21.39
N GLN A 111 -24.00 19.84 -20.67
CA GLN A 111 -24.28 20.17 -19.28
C GLN A 111 -23.06 19.89 -18.39
N PRO A 112 -22.84 20.67 -17.32
CA PRO A 112 -21.75 20.40 -16.37
C PRO A 112 -21.83 19.00 -15.74
N SER A 113 -23.03 18.43 -15.61
CA SER A 113 -23.24 17.04 -15.15
C SER A 113 -22.52 16.03 -16.03
N ASP A 114 -22.53 16.24 -17.35
CA ASP A 114 -21.90 15.33 -18.31
C ASP A 114 -20.37 15.44 -18.20
N VAL A 115 -19.84 16.61 -17.87
CA VAL A 115 -18.40 16.78 -17.58
C VAL A 115 -18.02 16.08 -16.28
N THR A 116 -18.85 16.15 -15.24
CA THR A 116 -18.59 15.44 -13.98
C THR A 116 -18.59 13.91 -14.14
N SER A 117 -19.24 13.37 -15.18
CA SER A 117 -19.13 11.95 -15.51
C SER A 117 -17.68 11.51 -15.76
N ALA A 118 -16.85 12.39 -16.31
CA ALA A 118 -15.41 12.14 -16.50
C ALA A 118 -14.70 11.88 -15.17
N ILE A 119 -15.03 12.66 -14.13
CA ILE A 119 -14.48 12.49 -12.77
C ILE A 119 -14.91 11.14 -12.21
N THR A 120 -16.19 10.78 -12.38
CA THR A 120 -16.71 9.48 -11.94
C THR A 120 -15.99 8.33 -12.64
N THR A 121 -15.77 8.42 -13.96
CA THR A 121 -15.03 7.41 -14.73
C THR A 121 -13.58 7.28 -14.25
N THR A 122 -12.90 8.41 -13.98
CA THR A 122 -11.56 8.41 -13.39
C THR A 122 -11.54 7.65 -12.07
N LEU A 123 -12.47 7.94 -11.16
CA LEU A 123 -12.56 7.30 -9.86
C LEU A 123 -12.93 5.82 -9.95
N MET A 124 -13.78 5.43 -10.90
CA MET A 124 -14.17 4.03 -11.12
C MET A 124 -13.00 3.18 -11.63
N LEU A 125 -12.11 3.74 -12.46
CA LEU A 125 -10.96 3.01 -13.00
C LEU A 125 -9.71 3.06 -12.11
N ARG A 126 -9.67 3.96 -11.13
CA ARG A 126 -8.57 4.09 -10.18
C ARG A 126 -8.20 2.77 -9.46
N PRO A 127 -9.15 1.96 -8.95
CA PRO A 127 -8.82 0.67 -8.34
C PRO A 127 -8.16 -0.31 -9.33
N ILE A 128 -8.58 -0.29 -10.60
CA ILE A 128 -8.00 -1.14 -11.65
C ILE A 128 -6.54 -0.74 -11.88
N GLY A 129 -6.27 0.57 -11.95
CA GLY A 129 -4.92 1.12 -11.98
C GLY A 129 -4.06 0.67 -10.81
N ALA A 130 -4.58 0.83 -9.58
CA ALA A 130 -3.88 0.43 -8.36
C ALA A 130 -3.51 -1.06 -8.36
N LEU A 131 -4.39 -1.95 -8.85
CA LEU A 131 -4.11 -3.38 -8.96
C LEU A 131 -3.03 -3.67 -10.01
N ILE A 132 -3.08 -3.03 -11.18
CA ILE A 132 -2.11 -3.24 -12.25
C ILE A 132 -0.72 -2.77 -11.82
N PHE A 133 -0.63 -1.52 -11.33
CA PHE A 133 0.64 -0.93 -10.91
C PHE A 133 1.18 -1.55 -9.62
N GLY A 134 0.31 -2.01 -8.72
CA GLY A 134 0.69 -2.80 -7.54
C GLY A 134 1.33 -4.12 -7.94
N ALA A 135 0.67 -4.92 -8.79
CA ALA A 135 1.22 -6.18 -9.29
C ALA A 135 2.52 -5.97 -10.10
N LEU A 136 2.63 -4.86 -10.83
CA LEU A 136 3.84 -4.52 -11.58
C LEU A 136 5.01 -4.20 -10.64
N ALA A 137 4.74 -3.53 -9.52
CA ALA A 137 5.76 -3.22 -8.51
C ALA A 137 6.22 -4.42 -7.71
N ASP A 138 5.34 -5.38 -7.45
CA ASP A 138 5.73 -6.64 -6.84
C ASP A 138 6.67 -7.45 -7.75
N LYS A 139 6.51 -7.34 -9.09
CA LYS A 139 7.30 -8.12 -10.06
C LYS A 139 8.59 -7.45 -10.51
N TYR A 140 8.58 -6.14 -10.75
CA TYR A 140 9.71 -5.41 -11.36
C TYR A 140 10.38 -4.43 -10.39
N GLY A 141 9.98 -4.43 -9.12
CA GLY A 141 10.38 -3.45 -8.13
C GLY A 141 9.62 -2.12 -8.28
N ARG A 142 9.73 -1.25 -7.29
CA ARG A 142 8.88 -0.04 -7.17
C ARG A 142 9.29 1.10 -8.11
N ARG A 143 10.56 1.18 -8.50
CA ARG A 143 11.11 2.29 -9.32
C ARG A 143 10.56 2.31 -10.75
N TRP A 144 10.62 1.18 -11.45
CA TRP A 144 10.23 1.11 -12.86
C TRP A 144 8.75 1.43 -13.11
N PRO A 145 7.79 0.84 -12.37
CA PRO A 145 6.38 1.18 -12.48
C PRO A 145 6.11 2.65 -12.22
N LEU A 146 6.77 3.24 -11.22
CA LEU A 146 6.61 4.63 -10.83
C LEU A 146 7.17 5.59 -11.91
N MET A 147 8.24 5.23 -12.61
CA MET A 147 8.70 5.99 -13.78
C MET A 147 7.74 5.90 -14.96
N ILE A 148 7.22 4.70 -15.26
CA ILE A 148 6.26 4.48 -16.34
C ILE A 148 4.98 5.28 -16.06
N ASP A 149 4.50 5.23 -14.83
CA ASP A 149 3.26 5.87 -14.42
C ASP A 149 3.29 7.38 -14.62
N ILE A 150 4.38 8.05 -14.23
CA ILE A 150 4.49 9.50 -14.42
C ILE A 150 4.58 9.89 -15.90
N VAL A 151 5.29 9.10 -16.71
CA VAL A 151 5.35 9.37 -18.16
C VAL A 151 3.95 9.23 -18.75
N LEU A 152 3.23 8.17 -18.38
CA LEU A 152 1.86 7.93 -18.81
C LEU A 152 0.94 9.07 -18.37
N PHE A 153 1.01 9.46 -17.10
CA PHE A 153 0.30 10.59 -16.50
C PHE A 153 0.57 11.90 -17.26
N SER A 154 1.84 12.23 -17.51
CA SER A 154 2.24 13.47 -18.18
C SER A 154 1.71 13.55 -19.61
N VAL A 155 1.80 12.43 -20.35
CA VAL A 155 1.32 12.34 -21.73
C VAL A 155 -0.21 12.45 -21.79
N ILE A 156 -0.92 11.73 -20.92
CA ILE A 156 -2.39 11.77 -20.88
C ILE A 156 -2.90 13.14 -20.45
N ASN A 157 -2.25 13.75 -19.46
CA ASN A 157 -2.61 15.09 -19.01
C ASN A 157 -2.46 16.11 -20.16
N MET A 158 -1.31 16.11 -20.83
CA MET A 158 -1.08 16.95 -22.00
C MET A 158 -2.14 16.70 -23.09
N ALA A 159 -2.42 15.42 -23.41
CA ALA A 159 -3.43 15.04 -24.40
C ALA A 159 -4.84 15.53 -24.02
N SER A 160 -5.17 15.55 -22.73
CA SER A 160 -6.46 16.02 -22.24
C SER A 160 -6.67 17.52 -22.47
N GLY A 161 -5.59 18.32 -22.45
CA GLY A 161 -5.63 19.73 -22.85
C GLY A 161 -5.94 19.94 -24.34
N PHE A 162 -5.69 18.94 -25.19
CA PHE A 162 -5.97 18.98 -26.63
C PHE A 162 -7.27 18.27 -27.03
N ALA A 163 -8.07 17.81 -26.07
CA ALA A 163 -9.32 17.08 -26.36
C ALA A 163 -10.28 17.94 -27.21
N PRO A 164 -10.76 17.44 -28.38
CA PRO A 164 -11.63 18.20 -29.28
C PRO A 164 -13.12 18.07 -28.92
N ASN A 165 -13.51 17.02 -28.18
CA ASN A 165 -14.88 16.76 -27.77
C ASN A 165 -14.93 16.08 -26.38
N LEU A 166 -16.13 16.05 -25.78
CA LEU A 166 -16.33 15.48 -24.44
C LEU A 166 -16.02 13.97 -24.38
N GLN A 167 -16.33 13.19 -25.43
CA GLN A 167 -16.11 11.74 -25.41
C GLN A 167 -14.62 11.40 -25.37
N THR A 168 -13.80 12.09 -26.18
CA THR A 168 -12.35 11.97 -26.12
C THR A 168 -11.81 12.42 -24.77
N PHE A 169 -12.36 13.50 -24.20
CA PHE A 169 -11.97 13.95 -22.86
C PHE A 169 -12.29 12.89 -21.79
N ILE A 170 -13.48 12.30 -21.77
CA ILE A 170 -13.86 11.22 -20.85
C ILE A 170 -12.95 10.00 -21.05
N GLY A 171 -12.66 9.63 -22.30
CA GLY A 171 -11.76 8.52 -22.61
C GLY A 171 -10.33 8.75 -22.09
N LEU A 172 -9.79 9.95 -22.28
CA LEU A 172 -8.48 10.31 -21.72
C LEU A 172 -8.50 10.31 -20.19
N ARG A 173 -9.58 10.79 -19.58
CA ARG A 173 -9.78 10.77 -18.12
C ARG A 173 -9.92 9.35 -17.56
N ALA A 174 -10.49 8.45 -18.34
CA ALA A 174 -10.56 7.03 -18.00
C ALA A 174 -9.14 6.43 -17.89
N VAL A 175 -8.29 6.65 -18.89
CA VAL A 175 -6.89 6.18 -18.85
C VAL A 175 -6.10 6.90 -17.76
N PHE A 176 -6.35 8.19 -17.55
CA PHE A 176 -5.77 8.96 -16.45
C PHE A 176 -6.09 8.34 -15.08
N GLY A 177 -7.33 7.88 -14.87
CA GLY A 177 -7.71 7.19 -13.62
C GLY A 177 -6.89 5.93 -13.37
N ILE A 178 -6.55 5.18 -14.42
CA ILE A 178 -5.68 4.01 -14.32
C ILE A 178 -4.26 4.42 -13.89
N ALA A 179 -3.70 5.49 -14.46
CA ALA A 179 -2.39 6.01 -14.04
C ALA A 179 -2.42 6.51 -12.59
N MET A 180 -3.38 7.39 -12.26
CA MET A 180 -3.61 7.93 -10.91
C MET A 180 -3.68 6.85 -9.82
N GLY A 181 -4.19 5.66 -10.15
CA GLY A 181 -4.26 4.53 -9.21
C GLY A 181 -2.89 4.02 -8.74
N GLY A 182 -1.85 4.10 -9.58
CA GLY A 182 -0.50 3.63 -9.29
C GLY A 182 0.32 4.61 -8.46
N GLU A 183 0.27 5.90 -8.82
CA GLU A 183 1.13 6.94 -8.25
C GLU A 183 1.04 7.04 -6.72
N TRP A 184 -0.17 7.07 -6.16
CA TRP A 184 -0.34 7.23 -4.70
C TRP A 184 0.26 6.06 -3.92
N GLY A 185 -0.06 4.82 -4.32
CA GLY A 185 0.38 3.62 -3.60
C GLY A 185 1.89 3.43 -3.69
N LEU A 186 2.42 3.50 -4.92
CA LEU A 186 3.85 3.34 -5.17
C LEU A 186 4.68 4.46 -4.57
N GLY A 187 4.21 5.71 -4.72
CA GLY A 187 4.86 6.90 -4.17
C GLY A 187 4.87 6.89 -2.64
N ALA A 188 3.75 6.54 -2.00
CA ALA A 188 3.66 6.47 -0.54
C ALA A 188 4.57 5.37 0.01
N SER A 189 4.56 4.18 -0.59
CA SER A 189 5.45 3.08 -0.18
C SER A 189 6.92 3.47 -0.34
N LEU A 190 7.33 4.00 -1.49
CA LEU A 190 8.72 4.40 -1.73
C LEU A 190 9.18 5.50 -0.78
N ALA A 191 8.33 6.51 -0.56
CA ALA A 191 8.63 7.63 0.33
C ALA A 191 8.79 7.18 1.79
N LEU A 192 7.89 6.31 2.27
CA LEU A 192 7.90 5.86 3.66
C LEU A 192 8.98 4.79 3.91
N GLU A 193 9.31 3.96 2.92
CA GLU A 193 10.39 2.98 3.03
C GLU A 193 11.75 3.62 3.16
N ALA A 194 12.00 4.70 2.41
CA ALA A 194 13.24 5.47 2.52
C ALA A 194 13.44 6.08 3.92
N LEU A 195 12.34 6.38 4.63
CA LEU A 195 12.37 7.07 5.92
C LEU A 195 12.62 6.13 7.12
N PRO A 196 13.26 6.62 8.19
CA PRO A 196 13.44 5.88 9.42
C PRO A 196 12.09 5.58 10.09
N VAL A 197 11.98 4.44 10.77
CA VAL A 197 10.71 3.88 11.29
C VAL A 197 9.97 4.88 12.17
N GLU A 198 10.72 5.63 12.98
CA GLU A 198 10.25 6.63 13.93
C GLU A 198 9.59 7.83 13.23
N ALA A 199 10.02 8.17 12.02
CA ALA A 199 9.54 9.31 11.26
C ALA A 199 8.34 8.96 10.36
N ARG A 200 8.15 7.69 10.00
CA ARG A 200 7.12 7.24 9.04
C ARG A 200 5.71 7.70 9.40
N GLY A 201 5.36 7.72 10.68
CA GLY A 201 4.04 8.16 11.14
C GLY A 201 3.77 9.66 10.94
N LEU A 202 4.78 10.51 11.16
CA LEU A 202 4.66 11.95 10.92
C LEU A 202 4.66 12.27 9.42
N PHE A 203 5.59 11.64 8.69
CA PHE A 203 5.77 11.88 7.28
C PHE A 203 4.63 11.31 6.42
N SER A 204 3.93 10.27 6.86
CA SER A 204 2.70 9.82 6.17
C SER A 204 1.57 10.85 6.25
N GLY A 205 1.43 11.54 7.39
CA GLY A 205 0.51 12.66 7.53
C GLY A 205 0.90 13.85 6.64
N ILE A 206 2.18 14.22 6.64
CA ILE A 206 2.70 15.25 5.72
C ILE A 206 2.45 14.81 4.28
N TYR A 207 2.70 13.55 3.94
CA TYR A 207 2.47 13.02 2.59
C TYR A 207 1.01 13.20 2.16
N GLN A 208 0.06 12.85 3.03
CA GLN A 208 -1.36 12.99 2.74
C GLN A 208 -1.76 14.44 2.45
N GLU A 209 -1.14 15.41 3.14
CA GLU A 209 -1.38 16.85 2.94
C GLU A 209 -1.01 17.32 1.54
N GLY A 210 -0.17 16.57 0.81
CA GLY A 210 0.13 16.84 -0.60
C GLY A 210 -1.14 16.96 -1.45
N TYR A 211 -2.21 16.24 -1.10
CA TYR A 211 -3.51 16.34 -1.76
C TYR A 211 -4.18 17.72 -1.56
N ALA A 212 -4.14 18.23 -0.33
CA ALA A 212 -4.67 19.55 0.01
C ALA A 212 -3.83 20.67 -0.63
N CYS A 213 -2.51 20.53 -0.65
CA CYS A 213 -1.62 21.45 -1.37
C CYS A 213 -1.94 21.48 -2.87
N GLY A 214 -2.22 20.33 -3.49
CA GLY A 214 -2.59 20.23 -4.89
C GLY A 214 -3.91 20.93 -5.20
N PHE A 215 -4.91 20.77 -4.32
CA PHE A 215 -6.18 21.48 -4.42
C PHE A 215 -6.01 23.01 -4.33
N LEU A 216 -5.20 23.48 -3.37
CA LEU A 216 -4.92 24.91 -3.22
C LEU A 216 -4.22 25.48 -4.47
N LEU A 217 -3.25 24.75 -5.01
CA LEU A 217 -2.56 25.14 -6.25
C LEU A 217 -3.54 25.17 -7.44
N ALA A 218 -4.40 24.16 -7.57
CA ALA A 218 -5.41 24.10 -8.65
C ALA A 218 -6.40 25.26 -8.55
N THR A 219 -6.82 25.60 -7.34
CA THR A 219 -7.72 26.72 -7.08
C THR A 219 -7.06 28.05 -7.44
N LEU A 220 -5.79 28.24 -7.07
CA LEU A 220 -5.05 29.47 -7.38
C LEU A 220 -4.85 29.65 -8.90
N VAL A 221 -4.48 28.58 -9.61
CA VAL A 221 -4.35 28.63 -11.08
C VAL A 221 -5.72 28.84 -11.73
N ASN A 222 -6.78 28.19 -11.24
CA ASN A 222 -8.14 28.41 -11.75
C ASN A 222 -8.56 29.86 -11.57
N TYR A 223 -8.30 30.46 -10.40
CA TYR A 223 -8.57 31.87 -10.13
C TYR A 223 -7.89 32.79 -11.15
N ALA A 224 -6.59 32.58 -11.42
CA ALA A 224 -5.88 33.34 -12.45
C ALA A 224 -6.45 33.14 -13.87
N VAL A 225 -6.88 31.92 -14.20
CA VAL A 225 -7.55 31.62 -15.48
C VAL A 225 -8.90 32.35 -15.58
N VAL A 226 -9.67 32.42 -14.48
CA VAL A 226 -10.94 33.16 -14.42
C VAL A 226 -10.69 34.65 -14.70
N GLU A 227 -9.74 35.24 -14.00
CA GLU A 227 -9.46 36.67 -14.03
C GLU A 227 -9.00 37.13 -15.42
N THR A 228 -8.19 36.31 -16.08
CA THR A 228 -7.65 36.61 -17.42
C THR A 228 -8.62 36.29 -18.57
N GLY A 229 -9.77 35.65 -18.29
CA GLY A 229 -10.69 35.17 -19.32
C GLY A 229 -10.09 34.05 -20.20
N SER A 230 -9.06 33.40 -19.70
CA SER A 230 -8.30 32.37 -20.41
C SER A 230 -9.08 31.06 -20.58
N SER A 231 -8.68 30.24 -21.56
CA SER A 231 -9.29 28.92 -21.76
C SER A 231 -9.00 27.97 -20.60
N TRP A 232 -9.95 27.11 -20.27
CA TRP A 232 -9.81 26.05 -19.27
C TRP A 232 -8.65 25.08 -19.58
N ARG A 233 -8.24 24.99 -20.85
CA ARG A 233 -7.12 24.15 -21.31
C ARG A 233 -5.79 24.51 -20.65
N ILE A 234 -5.62 25.76 -20.22
CA ILE A 234 -4.41 26.21 -19.52
C ILE A 234 -4.19 25.47 -18.20
N LEU A 235 -5.26 25.05 -17.51
CA LEU A 235 -5.12 24.23 -16.30
C LEU A 235 -4.39 22.92 -16.60
N PHE A 236 -4.72 22.28 -17.71
CA PHE A 236 -4.08 21.03 -18.15
C PHE A 236 -2.66 21.27 -18.69
N TRP A 237 -2.39 22.39 -19.36
CA TRP A 237 -1.03 22.73 -19.79
C TRP A 237 -0.10 23.07 -18.63
N VAL A 238 -0.60 23.79 -17.63
CA VAL A 238 0.14 24.07 -16.39
C VAL A 238 0.36 22.77 -15.61
N GLY A 239 -0.67 21.92 -15.51
CA GLY A 239 -0.56 20.59 -14.93
C GLY A 239 0.48 19.72 -15.64
N ALA A 240 0.49 19.72 -16.97
CA ALA A 240 1.48 18.99 -17.75
C ALA A 240 2.90 19.57 -17.58
N GLY A 241 3.04 20.89 -17.48
CA GLY A 241 4.31 21.54 -17.15
C GLY A 241 4.85 21.11 -15.79
N PHE A 242 3.99 21.05 -14.78
CA PHE A 242 4.38 20.51 -13.48
C PHE A 242 4.71 19.02 -13.56
N ALA A 243 3.95 18.23 -14.33
CA ALA A 243 4.21 16.80 -14.49
C ALA A 243 5.60 16.55 -15.11
N ILE A 244 5.99 17.34 -16.11
CA ILE A 244 7.34 17.32 -16.69
C ILE A 244 8.39 17.71 -15.65
N LEU A 245 8.12 18.71 -14.81
CA LEU A 245 9.03 19.08 -13.72
C LEU A 245 9.20 17.93 -12.72
N ALA A 246 8.13 17.19 -12.41
CA ALA A 246 8.20 16.01 -11.55
C ALA A 246 9.01 14.87 -12.18
N VAL A 247 8.87 14.65 -13.50
CA VAL A 247 9.73 13.71 -14.25
C VAL A 247 11.19 14.10 -14.10
N ILE A 248 11.51 15.38 -14.31
CA ILE A 248 12.89 15.88 -14.20
C ILE A 248 13.41 15.65 -12.79
N ILE A 249 12.69 16.07 -11.75
CA ILE A 249 13.09 15.89 -10.35
C ILE A 249 13.35 14.40 -10.04
N ARG A 250 12.54 13.49 -10.56
CA ARG A 250 12.69 12.04 -10.32
C ARG A 250 13.83 11.38 -11.09
N ILE A 251 14.31 11.97 -12.17
CA ILE A 251 15.55 11.51 -12.84
C ILE A 251 16.77 11.68 -11.91
N TRP A 252 16.73 12.63 -10.98
CA TRP A 252 17.79 12.87 -9.99
C TRP A 252 17.61 12.11 -8.67
N VAL A 253 16.52 11.35 -8.51
CA VAL A 253 16.29 10.53 -7.31
C VAL A 253 17.15 9.28 -7.43
N PRO A 254 18.13 9.06 -6.51
CA PRO A 254 18.94 7.85 -6.50
C PRO A 254 18.07 6.61 -6.33
N GLU A 255 18.49 5.51 -6.94
CA GLU A 255 17.85 4.19 -6.79
C GLU A 255 17.73 3.84 -5.29
N SER A 256 16.54 3.44 -4.83
CA SER A 256 16.37 3.05 -3.43
C SER A 256 17.18 1.79 -3.14
N GLU A 257 18.14 1.88 -2.23
CA GLU A 257 19.09 0.83 -1.80
C GLU A 257 18.41 -0.48 -1.36
N THR A 258 17.11 -0.46 -1.06
CA THR A 258 16.34 -1.58 -0.51
C THR A 258 16.11 -2.76 -1.47
N PHE A 259 16.37 -2.61 -2.78
CA PHE A 259 16.28 -3.72 -3.75
C PHE A 259 17.63 -4.32 -4.14
N GLU A 260 18.76 -3.67 -3.85
CA GLU A 260 20.08 -4.27 -4.09
C GLU A 260 20.41 -5.35 -3.07
N GLU A 261 19.87 -5.27 -1.84
CA GLU A 261 20.10 -6.29 -0.81
C GLU A 261 19.34 -7.62 -1.06
N GLN A 262 18.40 -7.66 -2.01
CA GLN A 262 17.63 -8.88 -2.36
C GLN A 262 18.10 -9.57 -3.65
N LYS A 263 19.19 -9.10 -4.26
CA LYS A 263 19.76 -9.68 -5.49
C LYS A 263 21.00 -10.51 -5.20
#